data_AF-A0AAD5FUX3-F1
#
_entry.id   AF-A0AAD5FUX3-F1
#
_cell.length_a   1.000
_cell.length_b   1.000
_cell.length_c   1.000
_cell.angle_alpha   90.00
_cell.angle_beta   90.00
_cell.angle_gamma   90.00
#
_symmetry.space_group_name_H-M   'P 1'
#
loop_
_entity.id
_entity.type
_entity.pdbx_description
1 polymer ?
#
loop_
_entity_poly.entity_id
_entity_poly.type
_entity_poly.pdbx_seq_one_letter_code
_entity_poly.pdbx_strand_id
1 'polypeptide(L)' 'IDKVKPGNQTSYMGRADCRSAFNFVKGKSYLLMGQRSSLLEEDSRLLYILGEKTWIENWPTSLEGQNSYK' A
#
# COMPACT_ATOMS: atom_id res chain seq x y z
N ILE A 1 -12.75 -13.17 -4.20
CA ILE A 1 -11.60 -12.25 -3.97
C ILE A 1 -10.67 -12.26 -5.21
N ASP A 2 -11.18 -12.68 -6.37
CA ASP A 2 -10.37 -13.24 -7.46
C ASP A 2 -9.97 -12.24 -8.55
N LYS A 3 -10.13 -10.94 -8.29
CA LYS A 3 -9.84 -9.86 -9.26
C LYS A 3 -8.43 -9.30 -9.17
N VAL A 4 -7.73 -9.50 -8.04
CA VAL A 4 -6.35 -9.04 -7.86
C VAL A 4 -5.41 -10.22 -8.05
N LYS A 5 -4.52 -10.13 -9.04
CA LYS A 5 -3.45 -11.10 -9.27
C LYS A 5 -2.09 -10.44 -9.02
N PRO A 6 -1.07 -11.19 -8.55
CA PRO A 6 0.29 -10.69 -8.52
C PRO A 6 0.69 -10.12 -9.89
N GLY A 7 1.27 -8.93 -9.92
CA GLY A 7 1.64 -8.22 -11.15
C GLY A 7 0.58 -7.27 -11.71
N ASN A 8 -0.67 -7.32 -11.25
CA ASN A 8 -1.65 -6.29 -11.61
C ASN A 8 -1.33 -4.95 -10.93
N GLN A 9 -1.37 -3.86 -11.69
CA GLN A 9 -1.29 -2.52 -11.11
C GLN A 9 -2.62 -2.17 -10.44
N THR A 10 -2.55 -1.88 -9.14
CA THR A 10 -3.69 -1.38 -8.36
C THR A 10 -3.43 0.08 -8.01
N SER A 11 -4.46 0.92 -8.13
CA SER A 11 -4.34 2.33 -7.75
C SER A 11 -4.64 2.50 -6.27
N TYR A 12 -3.87 3.34 -5.60
CA TYR A 12 -4.08 3.71 -4.20
C TYR A 12 -4.30 5.22 -4.10
N MET A 13 -5.27 5.65 -3.31
CA MET A 13 -5.56 7.07 -3.10
C MET A 13 -5.73 7.33 -1.61
N GLY A 14 -5.18 8.44 -1.14
CA GLY A 14 -5.38 8.92 0.24
C GLY A 14 -5.57 10.43 0.24
N ARG A 15 -6.03 10.97 1.37
CA ARG A 15 -6.18 12.42 1.55
C ARG A 15 -4.81 13.10 1.43
N ALA A 16 -4.78 14.26 0.75
CA ALA A 16 -3.55 15.02 0.54
C ALA A 16 -2.88 15.43 1.86
N ASP A 17 -3.67 15.78 2.88
CA ASP A 17 -3.17 16.17 4.21
C ASP A 17 -2.37 15.05 4.89
N CYS A 18 -2.62 13.79 4.54
CA CYS A 18 -1.93 12.62 5.11
C CYS A 18 -0.61 12.29 4.38
N ARG A 19 -0.17 13.11 3.41
CA ARG A 19 1.00 12.81 2.58
C ARG A 19 2.28 12.59 3.41
N SER A 20 2.51 13.40 4.44
CA SER A 20 3.64 13.27 5.34
C SER A 20 3.54 12.05 6.26
N ALA A 21 2.33 11.67 6.67
CA ALA A 21 2.09 10.48 7.47
C ALA A 21 2.35 9.18 6.68
N PHE A 22 2.00 9.17 5.40
CA PHE A 22 2.29 8.02 4.53
C PHE A 22 3.78 7.91 4.16
N ASN A 23 4.45 9.05 3.97
CA ASN A 23 5.88 9.17 3.67
C ASN A 23 6.40 8.17 2.61
N PHE A 24 5.61 7.91 1.56
CA PHE A 24 6.01 6.99 0.50
C PHE A 24 7.20 7.53 -0.28
N VAL A 25 8.21 6.67 -0.46
CA VAL A 25 9.41 6.94 -1.25
C VAL A 25 9.36 6.08 -2.51
N LYS A 26 9.56 6.72 -3.66
CA LYS A 26 9.56 6.02 -4.95
C LYS A 26 10.67 4.96 -4.96
N GLY A 27 10.33 3.74 -5.37
CA GLY A 27 11.27 2.61 -5.44
C GLY A 27 11.42 1.80 -4.16
N LYS A 28 10.72 2.15 -3.07
CA LYS A 28 10.61 1.33 -1.86
C LYS A 28 9.41 0.39 -1.92
N SER A 29 9.50 -0.69 -1.16
CA SER A 29 8.43 -1.68 -1.00
C SER A 29 7.71 -1.44 0.33
N TYR A 30 6.40 -1.68 0.35
CA TYR A 30 5.56 -1.46 1.52
C TYR A 30 4.57 -2.61 1.70
N LEU A 31 4.32 -2.98 2.96
CA LEU A 31 3.17 -3.81 3.33
C LEU A 31 1.97 -2.89 3.51
N LEU A 32 0.91 -3.18 2.77
CA LEU A 32 -0.37 -2.49 2.85
C LEU A 32 -1.43 -3.50 3.24
N MET A 33 -2.07 -3.27 4.39
CA MET A 33 -3.19 -4.11 4.86
C MET A 33 -4.34 -3.21 5.27
N GLY A 34 -5.56 -3.61 4.96
CA GLY A 34 -6.72 -2.88 5.44
C GLY A 34 -8.01 -3.59 5.11
N GLN A 35 -9.12 -2.85 5.23
CA GLN A 35 -10.45 -3.41 5.13
C GLN A 35 -10.89 -3.54 3.67
N ARG A 36 -11.73 -4.55 3.39
CA ARG A 36 -12.34 -4.71 2.07
C ARG A 36 -13.29 -3.57 1.70
N SER A 37 -13.91 -2.92 2.69
CA SER A 37 -14.78 -1.75 2.50
C SER A 37 -14.06 -0.53 1.93
N SER A 38 -12.74 -0.46 2.05
CA SER A 38 -11.90 0.59 1.46
C SER A 38 -11.61 0.38 -0.03
N LEU A 39 -12.03 -0.75 -0.59
CA LEU A 39 -11.86 -1.07 -2.01
C LEU A 39 -13.05 -0.51 -2.81
N LEU A 40 -12.76 0.40 -3.73
CA LEU A 40 -13.69 0.87 -4.73
C LEU A 40 -13.45 0.14 -6.05
N GLU A 41 -14.54 -0.28 -6.69
CA GLU A 41 -14.50 -0.85 -8.04
C GLU A 41 -15.19 0.13 -8.99
N GLU A 42 -14.43 0.68 -9.94
CA GLU A 42 -14.91 1.66 -10.92
C GLU A 42 -14.32 1.29 -12.29
N ASP A 43 -15.17 1.18 -13.32
CA ASP A 43 -14.76 0.88 -14.71
C ASP A 43 -13.74 -0.27 -14.86
N SER A 44 -13.97 -1.37 -14.15
CA SER A 44 -13.08 -2.55 -14.10
C SER A 44 -11.69 -2.30 -13.49
N ARG A 45 -11.48 -1.15 -12.85
CA ARG A 45 -10.29 -0.82 -12.08
C ARG A 45 -10.59 -0.93 -10.59
N LEU A 46 -9.57 -1.36 -9.85
CA LEU A 46 -9.62 -1.42 -8.40
C LEU A 46 -8.84 -0.22 -7.84
N LEU A 47 -9.54 0.59 -7.05
CA LEU A 47 -8.98 1.71 -6.33
C LEU A 47 -9.07 1.43 -4.84
N TYR A 48 -7.93 1.48 -4.15
CA TYR A 48 -7.87 1.28 -2.71
C TYR A 48 -7.69 2.60 -1.98
N ILE A 49 -8.64 2.94 -1.10
CA ILE A 49 -8.59 4.18 -0.33
C ILE A 49 -7.79 3.96 0.96
N LEU A 50 -6.67 4.67 1.08
CA LEU A 50 -5.83 4.71 2.28
C LEU A 50 -6.47 5.64 3.31
N GLY A 51 -6.75 5.11 4.49
CA GLY A 51 -7.33 5.86 5.60
C GLY A 51 -6.91 5.32 6.95
N GLU A 52 -7.62 5.73 8.01
CA GLU A 52 -7.30 5.41 9.40
C GLU A 52 -7.23 3.90 9.70
N LYS A 53 -7.96 3.09 8.94
CA LYS A 53 -8.02 1.63 9.09
C LYS A 53 -7.11 0.89 8.10
N THR A 54 -6.15 1.59 7.51
CA THR A 54 -5.13 1.01 6.65
C THR A 54 -3.79 1.00 7.37
N TRP A 55 -3.25 -0.20 7.56
CA TRP A 55 -1.88 -0.39 8.03
C TRP A 55 -0.91 -0.24 6.86
N ILE A 56 0.14 0.56 7.07
CA ILE A 56 1.18 0.85 6.09
C ILE A 56 2.51 0.70 6.80
N GLU A 57 3.36 -0.19 6.30
CA GLU A 57 4.66 -0.46 6.89
C GLU A 57 5.73 -0.60 5.82
N ASN A 58 6.95 -0.14 6.12
CA ASN A 58 8.08 -0.30 5.22
C ASN A 58 8.46 -1.78 5.11
N TRP A 59 8.48 -2.30 3.89
CA TRP A 59 8.94 -3.66 3.64
C TRP A 59 10.42 -3.62 3.24
N PRO A 60 11.34 -4.08 4.11
CA PRO A 60 12.76 -3.93 3.88
C PRO A 60 13.21 -4.73 2.66
N THR A 61 14.21 -4.20 1.96
CA THR A 61 14.99 -4.99 1.00
C THR A 61 15.78 -6.08 1.72
N SER A 62 16.25 -7.09 0.98
CA SER A 62 17.07 -8.15 1.57
C SER A 62 18.32 -7.62 2.25
N LEU A 63 18.93 -6.55 1.73
CA LEU A 63 20.10 -5.92 2.32
C LEU A 63 19.75 -5.16 3.61
N GLU A 64 18.66 -4.38 3.60
CA GLU A 64 18.19 -3.66 4.79
C GLU A 64 17.80 -4.62 5.91
N GLY A 65 17.08 -5.70 5.56
CA GLY A 65 16.64 -6.72 6.49
C GLY A 65 17.80 -7.45 7.19
N GLN A 66 18.92 -7.65 6.49
CA GLN A 66 20.14 -8.23 7.08
C GLN A 66 20.84 -7.27 8.06
N ASN A 67 20.75 -5.96 7.81
CA ASN A 67 21.40 -4.94 8.65
C ASN A 67 20.57 -4.54 9.88
N SER A 68 19.27 -4.86 9.91
CA SER A 68 18.38 -4.56 11.05
C SER A 68 18.53 -5.49 12.26
N TYR A 69 19.37 -6.53 12.18
CA TYR A 69 19.65 -7.46 13.30
C TYR A 69 20.98 -7.19 14.01
N LYS A 70 21.54 -5.98 13.91
CA LYS A 70 22.77 -5.57 14.59
C LYS A 70 22.52 -4.54 15.67
#